data_AF-A0A6P0I687-F1
#
_entry.id   AF-A0A6P0I687-F1
#
_cell.length_a   1.000
_cell.length_b   1.000
_cell.length_c   1.000
_cell.angle_alpha   90.00
_cell.angle_beta   90.00
_cell.angle_gamma   90.00
#
_symmetry.space_group_name_H-M   'P 1'
#
loop_
_entity.id
_entity.type
_entity.pdbx_description
1 polymer ?
#
loop_
_entity_poly.entity_id
_entity_poly.type
_entity_poly.pdbx_seq_one_letter_code
_entity_poly.pdbx_strand_id
1 'polypeptide(L)' 'FIESVNKFQNPFRRPVATAVFLFGTAVTLWLGIGATLPIEKSLTFGLF' A
#
# COMPACT_ATOMS: atom_id res chain seq x y z
N PHE A 1 -18.27 6.05 5.04
CA PHE A 1 -19.01 4.82 5.37
C PHE A 1 -18.16 3.80 6.13
N ILE A 2 -17.06 3.24 5.60
CA ILE A 2 -16.26 2.20 6.30
C ILE A 2 -15.44 2.73 7.49
N GLU A 3 -14.76 3.88 7.34
CA GLU A 3 -13.90 4.42 8.41
C GLU A 3 -14.65 5.30 9.43
N SER A 4 -15.96 5.48 9.26
CA SER A 4 -16.80 6.34 10.10
C SER A 4 -17.04 5.76 11.50
N VAL A 5 -16.60 4.53 11.77
CA VAL A 5 -16.75 3.86 13.07
C VAL A 5 -15.95 4.60 14.16
N ASN A 6 -14.81 5.19 13.78
CA ASN A 6 -13.90 5.85 14.72
C ASN A 6 -13.78 7.34 14.35
N LYS A 7 -14.20 8.25 15.24
CA LYS A 7 -14.10 9.71 15.04
C LYS A 7 -12.69 10.29 15.24
N PHE A 8 -11.72 9.45 15.58
CA PHE A 8 -10.34 9.88 15.80
C PHE A 8 -9.72 10.37 14.49
N GLN A 9 -9.20 11.60 14.48
CA GLN A 9 -8.49 12.12 13.31
C GLN A 9 -7.00 11.73 13.31
N ASN A 10 -6.41 11.55 14.50
CA ASN A 10 -4.99 11.23 14.62
C ASN A 10 -4.67 9.82 14.05
N PRO A 11 -3.78 9.69 13.06
CA PRO A 11 -3.42 8.40 12.45
C PRO A 11 -2.89 7.37 13.45
N PHE A 12 -2.10 7.81 14.45
CA PHE A 12 -1.58 6.92 15.50
C PHE A 12 -2.67 6.32 16.41
N ARG A 13 -3.88 6.88 16.39
CA ARG A 13 -5.06 6.35 17.09
C ARG A 13 -5.95 5.50 16.19
N ARG A 14 -5.57 5.31 14.93
CA ARG A 14 -6.24 4.48 13.94
C ARG A 14 -5.25 3.51 13.28
N PRO A 15 -4.60 2.63 14.07
CA PRO A 15 -3.49 1.80 13.60
C PRO A 15 -3.86 0.92 12.41
N VAL A 16 -5.09 0.37 12.38
CA VAL A 16 -5.55 -0.48 11.27
C VAL A 16 -5.73 0.32 9.97
N ALA A 17 -6.35 1.50 10.03
CA ALA A 17 -6.53 2.34 8.84
C ALA A 17 -5.17 2.81 8.28
N THR A 18 -4.24 3.20 9.16
CA THR A 18 -2.90 3.58 8.76
C THR A 18 -2.10 2.41 8.19
N ALA A 19 -2.21 1.20 8.75
CA ALA A 19 -1.55 0.02 8.22
C ALA A 19 -2.05 -0.34 6.81
N VAL A 20 -3.38 -0.34 6.60
CA VAL A 20 -3.98 -0.60 5.28
C VAL A 20 -3.58 0.48 4.27
N PHE A 21 -3.54 1.75 4.69
CA PHE A 21 -3.08 2.85 3.85
C PHE A 21 -1.61 2.68 3.42
N LEU A 22 -0.72 2.40 4.37
CA LEU A 22 0.70 2.20 4.09
C LEU A 22 0.93 0.96 3.20
N PHE A 23 0.23 -0.13 3.47
CA PHE A 23 0.28 -1.32 2.62
C PHE A 23 -0.20 -1.03 1.21
N GLY A 24 -1.34 -0.36 1.06
CA GLY A 24 -1.87 0.04 -0.25
C GLY A 24 -0.90 0.95 -1.00
N THR A 25 -0.24 1.88 -0.30
CA THR A 25 0.78 2.77 -0.87
C THR A 25 2.02 2.01 -1.33
N ALA A 26 2.47 1.02 -0.55
CA ALA A 26 3.59 0.18 -0.95
C ALA A 26 3.25 -0.66 -2.20
N VAL A 27 2.05 -1.23 -2.26
CA VAL A 27 1.59 -2.03 -3.41
C VAL A 27 1.42 -1.18 -4.66
N THR A 28 0.88 0.05 -4.57
CA THR A 28 0.76 0.93 -5.75
C THR A 28 2.13 1.35 -6.29
N LEU A 29 3.09 1.66 -5.41
CA LEU A 29 4.46 1.94 -5.83
C LEU A 29 5.12 0.70 -6.44
N TRP A 30 4.92 -0.48 -5.85
CA TRP A 30 5.43 -1.75 -6.36
C TRP A 30 4.89 -2.00 -7.79
N LEU A 31 3.58 -2.03 -7.97
CA LEU A 31 3.00 -2.28 -9.29
C LEU A 31 3.32 -1.18 -10.31
N GLY A 32 3.46 0.07 -9.88
CA GLY A 32 3.90 1.17 -10.73
C GLY A 32 5.32 0.98 -11.27
N ILE A 33 6.25 0.54 -10.42
CA ILE A 33 7.63 0.20 -10.84
C ILE A 33 7.62 -1.06 -11.71
N GLY A 34 6.81 -2.06 -11.36
CA GLY A 34 6.68 -3.31 -12.13
C GLY A 34 6.16 -3.11 -13.54
N ALA A 35 5.39 -2.04 -13.79
CA ALA A 35 4.85 -1.71 -15.10
C ALA A 35 5.91 -1.22 -16.10
N THR A 36 7.07 -0.74 -15.64
CA THR A 36 8.17 -0.30 -16.52
C THR A 36 9.21 -1.39 -16.78
N LEU A 37 9.05 -2.56 -16.13
CA LEU A 37 9.94 -3.70 -16.24
C LEU A 37 9.34 -4.80 -17.13
N PRO A 38 10.15 -5.72 -17.68
CA PRO A 38 9.66 -6.90 -18.39
C PRO A 38 8.75 -7.77 -17.50
N ILE A 39 7.75 -8.42 -18.10
CA ILE A 39 6.71 -9.18 -17.38
C ILE A 39 7.30 -10.23 -16.42
N GLU A 40 8.42 -10.85 -16.80
CA GLU A 40 9.13 -11.86 -15.99
C GLU A 40 9.74 -11.30 -14.71
N LYS A 41 10.03 -9.99 -14.68
CA LYS A 41 10.63 -9.28 -13.54
C LYS A 41 9.65 -8.31 -12.88
N SER A 42 8.45 -8.17 -13.41
CA SER A 42 7.43 -7.23 -12.91
C SER A 42 7.05 -7.44 -11.44
N LEU A 43 7.13 -8.69 -10.93
CA LEU A 43 6.74 -9.00 -9.56
C LEU A 43 7.94 -9.10 -8.59
N THR A 44 9.12 -9.43 -9.08
CA THR A 44 10.33 -9.61 -8.24
C THR A 44 11.31 -8.45 -8.33
N PHE A 45 11.13 -7.55 -9.29
CA PHE A 45 12.06 -6.47 -9.67
C PHE A 45 13.50 -6.93 -9.93
N GLY A 46 13.71 -8.24 -10.15
CA GLY A 46 15.05 -8.82 -10.22
C GLY A 46 15.83 -8.81 -8.91
N LEU A 47 15.17 -8.59 -7.76
CA LEU A 47 15.77 -8.60 -6.43
C LEU A 47 15.72 -9.98 -5.76
N PHE A 48 14.76 -10.81 -6.15
CA PHE A 48 14.52 -12.18 -5.66
C PHE A 48 14.24 -13.13 -6.83
#